data_AF-A0A7S0WZG1-F1
#
_entry.id   AF-A0A7S0WZG1-F1
#
_cell.length_a   1.000
_cell.length_b   1.000
_cell.length_c   1.000
_cell.angle_alpha   90.00
_cell.angle_beta   90.00
_cell.angle_gamma   90.00
#
_symmetry.space_group_name_H-M   'P 1'
#
loop_
_entity.id
_entity.type
_entity.pdbx_description
1 polymer ?
#
loop_
_entity_poly.entity_id
_entity_poly.type
_entity_poly.pdbx_seq_one_letter_code
_entity_poly.pdbx_strand_id
1 'polypeptide(L)'
;MSATLGKAFERYFYDFSLHTGQIKQYVPARGQYLMLRHVGFCTVGLMGLINAFFPFNPPFPTIGMCPNGWKGTWVCEADKHKAMEMYKEWKTGVKSDSHHH
;
A
#
# COMPACT_ATOMS: atom_id res chain seq x y z
N MET A 1 5.96 32.53 -7.06
CA MET A 1 5.91 31.06 -7.21
C MET A 1 4.57 30.53 -7.73
N SER A 2 3.42 31.16 -7.47
CA SER A 2 2.10 30.65 -7.86
C SER A 2 1.86 30.52 -9.39
N ALA A 3 2.27 31.51 -10.20
CA ALA A 3 1.97 31.53 -11.64
C ALA A 3 2.66 30.42 -12.45
N THR A 4 3.90 30.04 -12.08
CA THR A 4 4.64 28.97 -12.76
C THR A 4 4.07 27.59 -12.46
N LEU A 5 3.66 27.36 -11.21
CA LEU A 5 2.97 26.14 -10.79
C LEU A 5 1.60 25.99 -11.48
N GLY A 6 0.84 27.08 -11.59
CA GLY A 6 -0.44 27.08 -12.31
C GLY A 6 -0.27 26.68 -13.79
N LYS A 7 0.66 27.30 -14.51
CA LYS A 7 0.96 26.95 -15.91
C LYS A 7 1.47 25.52 -16.08
N ALA A 8 2.29 25.04 -15.15
CA ALA A 8 2.77 23.66 -15.18
C ALA A 8 1.64 22.65 -14.95
N PHE A 9 0.75 22.92 -14.00
CA PHE A 9 -0.42 22.07 -13.73
C PHE A 9 -1.41 22.08 -14.89
N GLU A 10 -1.66 23.24 -15.49
CA GLU A 10 -2.52 23.36 -16.68
C GLU A 10 -2.02 22.47 -17.83
N ARG A 11 -0.72 22.53 -18.15
CA ARG A 11 -0.10 21.66 -19.16
C ARG A 11 -0.18 20.18 -18.77
N TYR A 12 0.06 19.86 -17.50
CA TYR A 12 -0.06 18.47 -17.03
C TYR A 12 -1.51 17.94 -17.10
N PHE A 13 -2.50 18.78 -16.85
CA PHE A 13 -3.90 18.36 -16.81
C PHE A 13 -4.53 18.25 -18.21
N TYR A 14 -4.23 19.20 -19.10
CA TYR A 14 -4.86 19.27 -20.43
C TYR A 14 -4.00 18.69 -21.55
N ASP A 15 -2.71 19.05 -21.60
CA ASP A 15 -1.84 18.69 -22.73
C ASP A 15 -1.23 17.30 -22.56
N PHE A 16 -0.89 16.94 -21.32
CA PHE A 16 -0.32 15.63 -21.02
C PHE A 16 -1.42 14.56 -20.90
N SER A 17 -1.35 13.53 -21.75
CA SER A 17 -2.21 12.37 -21.63
C SER A 17 -1.49 11.09 -22.01
N LEU A 18 -1.33 10.20 -21.05
CA LEU A 18 -0.78 8.85 -21.28
C LEU A 18 -1.68 8.00 -22.18
N HIS A 19 -2.98 8.30 -22.21
CA HIS A 19 -3.94 7.57 -23.05
C HIS A 19 -3.73 7.82 -24.54
N THR A 20 -3.47 9.06 -24.96
CA THR A 20 -3.26 9.37 -26.39
C THR A 20 -1.88 8.94 -26.89
N GLY A 21 -0.90 8.76 -26.00
CA GLY A 21 0.42 8.22 -26.33
C GLY A 21 0.49 6.70 -26.21
N GLN A 22 1.03 6.23 -25.08
CA GLN A 22 1.52 4.86 -24.92
C GLN A 22 0.42 3.81 -24.70
N ILE A 23 -0.69 4.22 -24.07
CA ILE A 23 -1.69 3.27 -23.54
C ILE A 23 -2.84 3.02 -24.53
N LYS A 24 -3.01 3.87 -25.55
CA LYS A 24 -4.12 3.79 -26.52
C LYS A 24 -4.28 2.41 -27.16
N GLN A 25 -3.16 1.76 -27.48
CA GLN A 25 -3.14 0.45 -28.13
C GLN A 25 -3.72 -0.67 -27.25
N TYR A 26 -3.64 -0.51 -25.92
CA TYR A 26 -4.11 -1.51 -24.95
C TYR A 26 -5.51 -1.18 -24.43
N VAL A 27 -5.82 0.11 -24.29
CA VAL A 27 -7.13 0.59 -23.83
C VAL A 27 -7.62 1.66 -24.80
N PRO A 28 -8.39 1.29 -25.83
CA PRO A 28 -8.78 2.22 -26.90
C PRO A 28 -9.79 3.29 -26.44
N ALA A 29 -10.66 2.93 -25.50
CA ALA A 29 -11.72 3.80 -25.01
C ALA A 29 -11.25 4.64 -23.82
N ARG A 30 -11.31 5.97 -23.96
CA ARG A 30 -10.89 6.91 -22.90
C ARG A 30 -11.64 6.70 -21.57
N GLY A 31 -12.92 6.34 -21.63
CA GLY A 31 -13.72 6.05 -20.43
C GLY A 31 -13.17 4.85 -19.64
N GLN A 32 -12.83 3.76 -20.33
CA GLN A 32 -12.23 2.58 -19.70
C GLN A 32 -10.85 2.90 -19.10
N TYR A 33 -10.05 3.71 -19.79
CA TYR A 33 -8.76 4.17 -19.27
C TYR A 33 -8.90 4.96 -17.96
N LEU A 34 -9.90 5.85 -17.85
CA LEU A 34 -10.13 6.60 -16.62
C LEU A 34 -10.53 5.70 -15.45
N MET A 35 -11.36 4.68 -15.69
CA MET A 35 -11.73 3.70 -14.67
C MET A 35 -10.53 2.88 -14.21
N LEU A 36 -9.71 2.37 -15.14
CA LEU A 36 -8.49 1.64 -14.82
C LEU A 36 -7.48 2.52 -14.07
N ARG A 37 -7.32 3.79 -14.47
CA ARG A 37 -6.46 4.75 -13.77
C ARG A 37 -6.95 4.99 -12.34
N HIS A 38 -8.25 5.08 -12.12
CA HIS A 38 -8.81 5.26 -10.77
C HIS A 38 -8.49 4.06 -9.88
N VAL A 39 -8.79 2.84 -10.35
CA VAL A 39 -8.48 1.61 -9.61
C VAL A 39 -6.98 1.48 -9.38
N GLY A 40 -6.16 1.73 -10.41
CA GLY A 40 -4.70 1.68 -10.31
C GLY A 40 -4.16 2.68 -9.28
N PHE A 41 -4.70 3.90 -9.21
CA PHE A 41 -4.32 4.88 -8.20
C PHE A 41 -4.67 4.39 -6.78
N CYS A 42 -5.86 3.81 -6.59
CA CYS A 42 -6.25 3.22 -5.31
C CYS A 42 -5.32 2.05 -4.91
N THR A 43 -4.97 1.17 -5.85
CA THR A 43 -4.06 0.04 -5.59
C THR A 43 -2.64 0.52 -5.25
N VAL A 44 -2.10 1.47 -6.01
CA VAL A 44 -0.77 2.04 -5.74
C VAL A 44 -0.76 2.76 -4.40
N GLY A 45 -1.81 3.53 -4.08
CA GLY A 45 -1.96 4.19 -2.79
C GLY A 45 -2.02 3.19 -1.62
N LEU A 46 -2.83 2.14 -1.74
CA LEU A 46 -2.95 1.10 -0.72
C LEU A 46 -1.62 0.39 -0.49
N MET A 47 -0.98 -0.09 -1.56
CA MET A 47 0.31 -0.78 -1.47
C MET A 47 1.41 0.14 -0.96
N GLY A 48 1.41 1.41 -1.37
CA GLY A 48 2.35 2.41 -0.90
C GLY A 48 2.26 2.64 0.61
N LEU A 49 1.04 2.79 1.13
CA LEU A 49 0.81 2.96 2.58
C LEU A 49 1.21 1.71 3.37
N ILE A 50 0.82 0.52 2.91
CA ILE A 50 1.19 -0.73 3.59
C ILE A 50 2.70 -0.89 3.63
N ASN A 51 3.39 -0.72 2.49
CA ASN A 51 4.83 -0.93 2.41
C ASN A 51 5.66 0.13 3.14
N ALA A 52 5.18 1.37 3.24
CA ALA A 52 5.90 2.45 3.93
C ALA A 52 5.94 2.25 5.46
N PHE A 53 4.93 1.60 6.04
CA PHE A 53 4.81 1.42 7.49
C PHE A 53 4.97 -0.03 7.96
N PHE A 54 5.20 -0.97 7.04
CA PHE A 54 5.52 -2.35 7.42
C PHE A 54 6.89 -2.42 8.11
N PRO A 55 7.04 -3.17 9.21
CA PRO A 55 6.09 -4.10 9.83
C PRO A 55 5.07 -3.44 10.76
N PHE A 56 3.79 -3.85 10.67
CA PHE A 56 2.71 -3.50 11.59
C PHE A 56 1.71 -4.67 11.74
N ASN A 57 1.01 -4.76 12.88
CA ASN A 57 -0.11 -5.69 13.04
C ASN A 57 -1.37 -5.02 12.42
N PRO A 58 -2.04 -5.64 11.43
CA PRO A 58 -3.15 -5.03 10.73
C PRO A 58 -4.34 -4.78 11.67
N PRO A 59 -4.87 -3.53 11.73
CA PRO A 59 -6.06 -3.23 12.52
C PRO A 59 -7.34 -3.79 11.86
N PHE A 60 -7.28 -4.09 10.57
CA PHE A 60 -8.35 -4.72 9.82
C PHE A 60 -8.28 -6.25 9.94
N PRO A 61 -9.42 -6.96 9.92
CA PRO A 61 -9.46 -8.41 9.98
C PRO A 61 -8.84 -9.01 8.71
N THR A 62 -7.73 -9.72 8.87
CA THR A 62 -7.14 -10.53 7.80
C THR A 62 -7.89 -11.83 7.63
N ILE A 63 -7.91 -12.37 6.43
CA ILE A 63 -8.61 -13.62 6.06
C ILE A 63 -7.86 -14.89 6.52
N GLY A 64 -7.15 -14.83 7.65
CA GLY A 64 -6.26 -15.90 8.12
C GLY A 64 -4.94 -16.01 7.36
N MET A 65 -4.60 -15.01 6.54
CA MET A 65 -3.33 -14.94 5.81
C MET A 65 -2.29 -14.13 6.59
N CYS A 66 -1.05 -14.61 6.56
CA CYS A 66 0.09 -13.97 7.20
C CYS A 66 1.13 -13.52 6.17
N PRO A 67 1.77 -12.35 6.35
CA PRO A 67 2.94 -11.98 5.56
C PRO A 67 4.08 -13.01 5.72
N ASN A 68 4.82 -13.25 4.65
CA ASN A 68 5.92 -14.21 4.63
C ASN A 68 6.98 -13.89 5.69
N GLY A 69 7.35 -14.88 6.51
CA GLY A 69 8.35 -14.73 7.57
C GLY A 69 7.83 -14.12 8.88
N TRP A 70 6.54 -13.75 8.96
CA TRP A 70 5.93 -13.14 10.15
C TRP A 70 4.90 -14.04 10.83
N LYS A 71 4.72 -15.28 10.35
CA LYS A 71 3.83 -16.25 10.98
C LYS A 71 4.29 -16.52 12.42
N GLY A 72 3.38 -16.46 13.38
CA GLY A 72 3.68 -16.63 14.80
C GLY A 72 4.30 -15.43 15.49
N THR A 73 4.44 -14.29 14.79
CA THR A 73 4.94 -13.03 15.39
C THR A 73 3.79 -12.09 15.74
N TRP A 74 4.13 -10.98 16.42
CA TRP A 74 3.19 -9.91 16.77
C TRP A 74 2.43 -9.32 15.57
N VAL A 75 2.97 -9.41 14.35
CA VAL A 75 2.30 -8.92 13.12
C VAL A 75 1.08 -9.77 12.76
N CYS A 76 1.09 -11.06 13.12
CA CYS A 76 0.05 -12.03 12.79
C CYS A 76 -0.87 -12.39 13.96
N GLU A 77 -0.64 -11.80 15.14
CA GLU A 77 -1.42 -12.12 16.33
C GLU A 77 -2.81 -11.46 16.25
N ALA A 78 -3.86 -12.25 16.54
CA ALA A 78 -5.25 -11.81 16.46
C ALA A 78 -5.62 -10.93 17.67
N ASP A 79 -5.13 -11.31 18.86
CA ASP A 79 -5.30 -10.51 20.07
C ASP A 79 -4.32 -9.32 20.08
N LYS A 80 -4.87 -8.10 20.04
CA LYS A 80 -4.08 -6.87 20.00
C LYS A 80 -3.31 -6.61 21.29
N HIS A 81 -3.77 -7.12 22.43
CA HIS A 81 -3.03 -6.99 23.69
C HIS A 81 -1.79 -7.87 23.68
N LYS A 82 -1.95 -9.15 23.33
CA LYS A 82 -0.84 -10.08 23.16
C LYS A 82 0.15 -9.62 22.09
N ALA A 83 -0.35 -9.10 20.96
CA ALA A 83 0.47 -8.51 19.92
C ALA A 83 1.34 -7.35 20.43
N MET A 84 0.82 -6.52 21.33
CA MET A 84 1.56 -5.40 21.90
C MET A 84 2.70 -5.88 22.82
N GLU A 85 2.48 -6.94 23.58
CA GLU A 85 3.52 -7.55 24.43
C GLU A 85 4.64 -8.15 23.56
N MET A 86 4.27 -8.96 22.57
CA MET A 86 5.21 -9.54 21.60
C MET A 86 5.96 -8.45 20.79
N TYR A 87 5.31 -7.32 20.49
CA TYR A 87 5.96 -6.18 19.82
C TYR A 87 7.01 -5.52 20.72
N LYS A 88 6.73 -5.35 22.01
CA LYS A 88 7.70 -4.78 22.97
C LYS A 88 8.93 -5.67 23.07
N GLU A 89 8.75 -6.98 23.16
CA GLU A 89 9.84 -7.97 23.18
C GLU A 89 10.65 -7.96 21.87
N TRP A 90 9.96 -7.92 20.73
CA TRP A 90 10.61 -7.84 19.43
C TRP A 90 11.42 -6.53 19.27
N LYS A 91 10.88 -5.40 19.74
CA LYS A 91 11.53 -4.09 19.65
C LYS A 91 12.79 -3.97 20.52
N THR A 92 12.85 -4.69 21.64
CA THR A 92 14.04 -4.72 22.52
C THR A 92 15.14 -5.65 22.00
N GLY A 93 14.91 -6.36 20.89
CA GLY A 93 15.89 -7.25 20.28
C GLY A 93 16.02 -8.61 20.96
N VAL A 94 15.14 -8.91 21.94
CA VAL A 94 15.01 -10.27 22.47
C VAL A 94 14.27 -11.06 21.40
N LYS A 95 14.98 -11.99 20.75
CA LYS A 95 14.33 -12.96 19.87
C LYS A 95 13.34 -13.72 20.74
N SER A 96 12.05 -13.44 20.54
CA SER A 96 10.97 -14.34 20.93
C SER A 96 11.29 -15.65 20.21
N ASP A 97 11.90 -16.58 20.95
CA ASP A 97 12.02 -17.95 20.52
C ASP A 97 10.60 -18.41 20.23
N SER A 98 10.44 -18.90 19.00
CA SER A 98 9.24 -19.48 18.45
C SER A 98 8.72 -20.57 19.38
N HIS A 99 7.90 -20.17 20.34
CA HIS A 99 7.15 -21.07 21.17
C HIS A 99 5.87 -21.45 20.43
N HIS A 100 5.91 -22.69 19.93
CA HIS A 100 4.80 -23.63 19.75
C HIS A 100 4.15 -23.78 18.35
N HIS A 101 4.42 -24.99 17.82
CA HIS A 101 3.56 -25.94 17.09
C HIS A 101 3.02 -25.58 15.70
#